data_AF-A0A560K8P7-F1
#
_entry.id   AF-A0A560K8P7-F1
#
_cell.length_a   1.000
_cell.length_b   1.000
_cell.length_c   1.000
_cell.angle_alpha   90.00
_cell.angle_beta   90.00
_cell.angle_gamma   90.00
#
_symmetry.space_group_name_H-M   'P 1'
#
loop_
_entity.id
_entity.type
_entity.pdbx_description
1 polymer ?
#
loop_
_entity_poly.entity_id
_entity_poly.type
_entity_poly.pdbx_seq_one_letter_code
_entity_poly.pdbx_strand_id
1 'polypeptide(L)'
;MLTSTLRAACAAAALCFAVAEPAGAGSLDMPVLQARLDRLAHEFPGRAGIAVRDGLTGAEAGVKARERFPEQSVFKLTVAIALLDLVDHGRMDLAQKVTLYPRDRSVYWQPLAKNITPAGWTTTLDDLMARMVADSDNVAADTVLRLIGGPAVVQAALTARGLDGIRVDRDERHLQSDILGLTWKDAYVEPAAFKAAADAVPVATRLAKREAYLSDPRDTAQPATMALLLERLDKGELLSPASTRRLLDILDHTTTQPNRLKAGLAAGWTVAHKPGAGPSVEGVTLANNDVGLMTAPDGHRYAVAVYVASVQGPRERADAFIAGVARAVVESWKP
;
A
#
# COMPACT_ATOMS: atom_id res chain seq x y z
N MET A 1 29.32 17.61 70.14
CA MET A 1 28.77 17.96 68.82
C MET A 1 28.55 16.65 68.07
N LEU A 2 27.31 16.15 68.07
CA LEU A 2 26.89 14.92 67.38
C LEU A 2 25.67 15.29 66.56
N THR A 3 25.79 15.30 65.24
CA THR A 3 24.68 15.49 64.31
C THR A 3 24.52 14.20 63.51
N SER A 4 23.47 13.43 63.82
CA SER A 4 22.99 12.34 62.98
C SER A 4 21.86 12.86 62.09
N THR A 5 22.03 12.71 60.77
CA THR A 5 21.00 13.02 59.76
C THR A 5 20.20 11.76 59.47
N LEU A 6 18.90 11.76 59.77
CA LEU A 6 17.95 10.77 59.27
C LEU A 6 17.55 11.11 57.82
N ARG A 7 17.81 10.17 56.89
CA ARG A 7 17.22 10.18 55.55
C ARG A 7 15.86 9.47 55.60
N ALA A 8 14.79 10.19 55.29
CA ALA A 8 13.48 9.59 55.01
C ALA A 8 13.47 9.09 53.55
N ALA A 9 13.18 7.81 53.36
CA ALA A 9 12.95 7.23 52.04
C ALA A 9 11.43 7.27 51.73
N CYS A 10 11.03 8.05 50.74
CA CYS A 10 9.69 7.96 50.15
C CYS A 10 9.68 6.83 49.12
N ALA A 11 8.95 5.75 49.40
CA ALA A 11 8.61 4.74 48.41
C ALA A 11 7.41 5.24 47.59
N ALA A 12 7.61 5.51 46.30
CA ALA A 12 6.54 5.77 45.36
C ALA A 12 5.96 4.42 44.90
N ALA A 13 4.72 4.12 45.30
CA ALA A 13 3.99 2.98 44.77
C ALA A 13 3.50 3.32 43.35
N ALA A 14 4.06 2.65 42.34
CA ALA A 14 3.54 2.69 40.98
C ALA A 14 2.21 1.91 40.96
N LEU A 15 1.09 2.61 40.80
CA LEU A 15 -0.17 1.97 40.42
C LEU A 15 -0.08 1.52 38.97
N CYS A 16 0.18 0.23 38.75
CA CYS A 16 -0.12 -0.41 37.48
C CYS A 16 -1.64 -0.45 37.31
N PHE A 17 -2.20 0.47 36.50
CA PHE A 17 -3.51 0.25 35.92
C PHE A 17 -3.36 -0.88 34.89
N ALA A 18 -3.76 -2.10 35.28
CA ALA A 18 -4.04 -3.14 34.32
C ALA A 18 -5.23 -2.66 33.48
N VAL A 19 -4.98 -2.29 32.22
CA VAL A 19 -6.04 -2.11 31.24
C VAL A 19 -6.62 -3.51 31.02
N ALA A 20 -7.84 -3.74 31.50
CA ALA A 20 -8.54 -4.99 31.23
C ALA A 20 -8.70 -5.13 29.71
N GLU A 21 -8.22 -6.25 29.14
CA GLU A 21 -8.56 -6.62 27.78
C GLU A 21 -10.09 -6.66 27.66
N PRO A 22 -10.68 -6.10 26.59
CA PRO A 22 -12.12 -6.19 26.40
C PRO A 22 -12.47 -7.67 26.25
N ALA A 23 -13.10 -8.23 27.29
CA ALA A 23 -13.68 -9.55 27.22
C ALA A 23 -14.77 -9.54 26.13
N GLY A 24 -14.54 -10.26 25.02
CA GLY A 24 -15.53 -10.48 23.96
C GLY A 24 -15.25 -9.89 22.58
N ALA A 25 -14.00 -9.50 22.26
CA ALA A 25 -13.60 -9.28 20.87
C ALA A 25 -13.27 -10.62 20.19
N GLY A 26 -13.77 -10.81 18.97
CA GLY A 26 -13.47 -11.97 18.16
C GLY A 26 -11.99 -12.03 17.79
N SER A 27 -11.50 -13.24 17.49
CA SER A 27 -10.08 -13.47 17.22
C SER A 27 -9.86 -14.43 16.06
N LEU A 28 -8.71 -14.29 15.39
CA LEU A 28 -8.28 -15.26 14.39
C LEU A 28 -7.63 -16.48 15.06
N ASP A 29 -8.07 -17.66 14.66
CA ASP A 29 -7.32 -18.90 14.92
C ASP A 29 -6.09 -18.93 13.98
N MET A 30 -4.97 -18.38 14.46
CA MET A 30 -3.75 -18.19 13.65
C MET A 30 -3.18 -19.50 13.07
N PRO A 31 -3.12 -20.63 13.80
CA PRO A 31 -2.73 -21.92 13.22
C PRO A 31 -3.65 -22.38 12.08
N VAL A 32 -4.97 -22.24 12.24
CA VAL A 32 -5.94 -22.57 11.17
C VAL A 32 -5.75 -21.64 9.98
N LEU A 33 -5.59 -20.34 10.21
CA LEU A 33 -5.33 -19.36 9.17
C LEU A 33 -4.06 -19.72 8.39
N GLN A 34 -2.94 -19.96 9.08
CA GLN A 34 -1.67 -20.33 8.45
C GLN A 34 -1.84 -21.55 7.53
N ALA A 35 -2.48 -22.62 8.01
CA ALA A 35 -2.70 -23.82 7.20
C ALA A 35 -3.57 -23.57 5.95
N ARG A 36 -4.52 -22.63 6.00
CA ARG A 36 -5.31 -22.20 4.83
C ARG A 36 -4.47 -21.40 3.85
N LEU A 37 -3.66 -20.47 4.35
CA LEU A 37 -2.77 -19.65 3.51
C LEU A 37 -1.72 -20.51 2.80
N ASP A 38 -1.14 -21.49 3.50
CA ASP A 38 -0.17 -22.43 2.93
C ASP A 38 -0.78 -23.23 1.77
N ARG A 39 -2.01 -23.72 1.95
CA ARG A 39 -2.73 -24.46 0.90
C ARG A 39 -3.01 -23.59 -0.32
N LEU A 40 -3.57 -22.40 -0.11
CA LEU A 40 -3.85 -21.44 -1.18
C LEU A 40 -2.58 -21.12 -1.98
N ALA A 41 -1.46 -20.84 -1.28
CA ALA A 41 -0.21 -20.51 -1.92
C ALA A 41 0.43 -21.71 -2.65
N HIS A 42 0.27 -22.93 -2.14
CA HIS A 42 0.74 -24.15 -2.79
C HIS A 42 0.01 -24.42 -4.13
N GLU A 43 -1.30 -24.18 -4.17
CA GLU A 43 -2.14 -24.40 -5.36
C GLU A 43 -2.02 -23.27 -6.40
N PHE A 44 -1.43 -22.14 -6.02
CA PHE A 44 -1.34 -20.96 -6.87
C PHE A 44 -0.18 -21.06 -7.89
N PRO A 45 -0.43 -21.01 -9.21
CA PRO A 45 0.59 -21.22 -10.24
C PRO A 45 1.46 -19.97 -10.52
N GLY A 46 1.55 -19.04 -9.57
CA GLY A 46 2.36 -17.81 -9.67
C GLY A 46 3.14 -17.56 -8.38
N ARG A 47 3.84 -16.42 -8.30
CA ARG A 47 4.56 -16.03 -7.08
C ARG A 47 3.62 -15.21 -6.20
N ALA A 48 3.43 -15.62 -4.96
CA ALA A 48 2.58 -14.89 -4.01
C ALA A 48 3.26 -14.70 -2.66
N GLY A 49 3.06 -13.52 -2.07
CA GLY A 49 3.45 -13.17 -0.73
C GLY A 49 2.22 -12.70 0.05
N ILE A 50 2.04 -13.24 1.24
CA ILE A 50 0.89 -12.97 2.12
C ILE A 50 1.41 -12.61 3.51
N ALA A 51 0.84 -11.59 4.11
CA ALA A 51 0.91 -11.36 5.54
C ALA A 51 -0.47 -10.94 6.07
N VAL A 52 -0.87 -11.52 7.18
CA VAL A 52 -2.04 -11.15 7.97
C VAL A 52 -1.56 -10.88 9.39
N ARG A 53 -1.86 -9.70 9.93
CA ARG A 53 -1.50 -9.30 11.30
C ARG A 53 -2.75 -8.89 12.07
N ASP A 54 -2.87 -9.39 13.29
CA ASP A 54 -3.89 -8.96 14.24
C ASP A 54 -3.59 -7.53 14.71
N GLY A 55 -4.57 -6.63 14.52
CA GLY A 55 -4.42 -5.22 14.86
C GLY A 55 -4.28 -4.94 16.36
N LEU A 56 -4.72 -5.84 17.23
CA LEU A 56 -4.56 -5.69 18.69
C LEU A 56 -3.31 -6.40 19.19
N THR A 57 -3.17 -7.69 18.87
CA THR A 57 -2.12 -8.54 19.47
C THR A 57 -0.80 -8.53 18.70
N GLY A 58 -0.81 -8.12 17.43
CA GLY A 58 0.35 -8.18 16.54
C GLY A 58 0.73 -9.60 16.11
N ALA A 59 -0.08 -10.62 16.45
CA ALA A 59 0.10 -11.99 15.98
C ALA A 59 0.02 -12.05 14.45
N GLU A 60 0.85 -12.89 13.82
CA GLU A 60 1.00 -12.93 12.37
C GLU A 60 0.85 -14.35 11.81
N ALA A 61 0.22 -14.44 10.63
CA ALA A 61 0.28 -15.60 9.74
C ALA A 61 0.63 -15.12 8.33
N GLY A 62 1.35 -15.93 7.55
CA GLY A 62 1.79 -15.49 6.23
C GLY A 62 2.59 -16.51 5.44
N VAL A 63 2.76 -16.21 4.15
CA VAL A 63 3.54 -17.01 3.20
C VAL A 63 4.49 -16.09 2.48
N LYS A 64 5.79 -16.43 2.46
CA LYS A 64 6.83 -15.58 1.83
C LYS A 64 6.76 -14.12 2.30
N ALA A 65 6.36 -13.92 3.55
CA ALA A 65 5.98 -12.61 4.09
C ALA A 65 7.17 -11.62 4.13
N ARG A 66 8.41 -12.13 4.07
CA ARG A 66 9.65 -11.34 4.07
C ARG A 66 10.37 -11.34 2.72
N GLU A 67 9.81 -11.97 1.68
CA GLU A 67 10.29 -11.84 0.31
C GLU A 67 9.82 -10.51 -0.30
N ARG A 68 10.51 -10.03 -1.33
CA ARG A 68 10.20 -8.76 -2.00
C ARG A 68 9.29 -8.98 -3.21
N PHE A 69 8.25 -8.17 -3.28
CA PHE A 69 7.31 -8.16 -4.39
C PHE A 69 7.15 -6.75 -4.95
N PRO A 70 7.01 -6.59 -6.27
CA PRO A 70 6.78 -5.28 -6.86
C PRO A 70 5.48 -4.68 -6.37
N GLU A 71 5.51 -3.41 -5.95
CA GLU A 71 4.36 -2.76 -5.30
C GLU A 71 3.30 -2.33 -6.28
N GLN A 72 3.73 -1.83 -7.45
CA GLN A 72 2.86 -1.04 -8.33
C GLN A 72 2.14 0.03 -7.50
N SER A 73 0.91 0.39 -7.84
CA SER A 73 0.15 1.44 -7.15
C SER A 73 -0.10 1.25 -5.65
N VAL A 74 0.34 0.15 -5.00
CA VAL A 74 0.35 0.06 -3.53
C VAL A 74 1.25 1.15 -2.92
N PHE A 75 2.35 1.53 -3.59
CA PHE A 75 3.28 2.56 -3.09
C PHE A 75 2.59 3.92 -2.83
N LYS A 76 1.45 4.19 -3.48
CA LYS A 76 0.66 5.42 -3.28
C LYS A 76 0.20 5.59 -1.83
N LEU A 77 0.05 4.49 -1.09
CA LEU A 77 -0.20 4.51 0.35
C LEU A 77 0.97 5.15 1.11
N THR A 78 2.21 4.76 0.80
CA THR A 78 3.40 5.30 1.49
C THR A 78 3.71 6.74 1.07
N VAL A 79 3.40 7.10 -0.18
CA VAL A 79 3.41 8.50 -0.64
C VAL A 79 2.41 9.35 0.16
N ALA A 80 1.19 8.86 0.38
CA ALA A 80 0.19 9.57 1.18
C ALA A 80 0.63 9.73 2.64
N ILE A 81 1.21 8.69 3.24
CA ILE A 81 1.77 8.78 4.60
C ILE A 81 2.89 9.81 4.67
N ALA A 82 3.81 9.83 3.72
CA ALA A 82 4.90 10.82 3.69
C ALA A 82 4.38 12.25 3.51
N LEU A 83 3.37 12.46 2.67
CA LEU A 83 2.70 13.76 2.54
C LEU A 83 2.07 14.19 3.88
N LEU A 84 1.30 13.31 4.51
CA LEU A 84 0.61 13.62 5.76
C LEU A 84 1.58 13.85 6.91
N ASP A 85 2.71 13.14 6.94
CA ASP A 85 3.80 13.39 7.89
C ASP A 85 4.36 14.82 7.74
N LEU A 86 4.56 15.28 6.51
CA LEU A 86 4.96 16.67 6.25
C LEU A 86 3.90 17.68 6.69
N VAL A 87 2.61 17.37 6.50
CA VAL A 87 1.50 18.22 6.95
C VAL A 87 1.45 18.30 8.47
N ASP A 88 1.56 17.17 9.17
CA ASP A 88 1.54 17.10 10.64
C ASP A 88 2.69 17.91 11.26
N HIS A 89 3.83 18.00 10.56
CA HIS A 89 4.98 18.81 10.97
C HIS A 89 4.96 20.24 10.43
N GLY A 90 3.83 20.71 9.86
CA GLY A 90 3.66 22.07 9.37
C GLY A 90 4.53 22.43 8.17
N ARG A 91 5.03 21.42 7.43
CA ARG A 91 5.91 21.59 6.25
C ARG A 91 5.13 21.67 4.95
N MET A 92 3.88 21.24 4.94
CA MET A 92 2.96 21.32 3.80
C MET A 92 1.53 21.61 4.28
N ASP A 93 0.69 22.11 3.37
CA ASP A 93 -0.72 22.39 3.62
C ASP A 93 -1.57 21.62 2.60
N LEU A 94 -2.50 20.80 3.08
CA LEU A 94 -3.44 20.06 2.23
C LEU A 94 -4.36 20.99 1.41
N ALA A 95 -4.62 22.20 1.89
CA ALA A 95 -5.40 23.21 1.18
C ALA A 95 -4.60 23.93 0.07
N GLN A 96 -3.28 23.71 0.00
CA GLN A 96 -2.41 24.28 -1.03
C GLN A 96 -3.00 24.02 -2.42
N LYS A 97 -3.12 25.09 -3.21
CA LYS A 97 -3.58 24.99 -4.59
C LYS A 97 -2.46 24.48 -5.50
N VAL A 98 -2.82 23.58 -6.40
CA VAL A 98 -1.92 22.98 -7.39
C VAL A 98 -2.58 23.10 -8.76
N THR A 99 -1.87 23.71 -9.71
CA THR A 99 -2.30 23.82 -11.10
C THR A 99 -1.54 22.82 -11.97
N LEU A 100 -2.28 21.96 -12.66
CA LEU A 100 -1.77 20.95 -13.58
C LEU A 100 -1.99 21.37 -15.03
N TYR A 101 -1.01 21.11 -15.87
CA TYR A 101 -0.99 21.37 -17.31
C TYR A 101 -0.83 20.06 -18.10
N PRO A 102 -1.02 20.06 -19.42
CA PRO A 102 -0.88 18.84 -20.23
C PRO A 102 0.46 18.11 -20.03
N ARG A 103 1.55 18.84 -19.80
CA ARG A 103 2.88 18.30 -19.47
C ARG A 103 2.96 17.52 -18.15
N ASP A 104 1.97 17.69 -17.27
CA ASP A 104 1.89 17.01 -15.96
C ASP A 104 1.18 15.65 -16.06
N ARG A 105 0.60 15.29 -17.21
CA ARG A 105 -0.02 13.97 -17.42
C ARG A 105 0.96 12.82 -17.23
N SER A 106 0.46 11.65 -16.84
CA SER A 106 1.28 10.45 -16.65
C SER A 106 0.94 9.41 -17.73
N VAL A 107 1.17 8.14 -17.45
CA VAL A 107 0.84 7.01 -18.34
C VAL A 107 -0.20 6.09 -17.70
N TYR A 108 -0.88 5.31 -18.54
CA TYR A 108 -1.91 4.36 -18.14
C TYR A 108 -3.08 5.00 -17.38
N TRP A 109 -3.31 4.61 -16.12
CA TRP A 109 -4.53 4.92 -15.40
C TRP A 109 -4.48 6.33 -14.79
N GLN A 110 -5.18 7.26 -15.41
CA GLN A 110 -5.21 8.67 -15.03
C GLN A 110 -6.61 9.31 -15.19
N PRO A 111 -7.63 8.87 -14.44
CA PRO A 111 -8.98 9.42 -14.51
C PRO A 111 -9.10 10.95 -14.44
N LEU A 112 -8.21 11.64 -13.72
CA LEU A 112 -8.23 13.09 -13.57
C LEU A 112 -7.70 13.83 -14.79
N ALA A 113 -6.95 13.17 -15.68
CA ALA A 113 -6.31 13.81 -16.84
C ALA A 113 -7.31 14.50 -17.78
N LYS A 114 -8.57 14.04 -17.79
CA LYS A 114 -9.68 14.67 -18.56
C LYS A 114 -9.99 16.10 -18.10
N ASN A 115 -9.65 16.46 -16.87
CA ASN A 115 -9.87 17.80 -16.33
C ASN A 115 -8.79 18.78 -16.81
N ILE A 116 -7.61 18.27 -17.20
CA ILE A 116 -6.45 19.08 -17.58
C ILE A 116 -6.63 19.65 -18.99
N THR A 117 -6.87 20.96 -19.07
CA THR A 117 -6.99 21.73 -20.31
C THR A 117 -5.67 22.42 -20.69
N PRO A 118 -5.53 22.98 -21.90
CA PRO A 118 -4.37 23.82 -22.25
C PRO A 118 -4.18 25.04 -21.32
N ALA A 119 -5.26 25.57 -20.75
CA ALA A 119 -5.20 26.67 -19.77
C ALA A 119 -4.79 26.20 -18.36
N GLY A 120 -4.70 24.88 -18.16
CA GLY A 120 -4.47 24.23 -16.88
C GLY A 120 -5.75 23.86 -16.15
N TRP A 121 -5.61 23.11 -15.06
CA TRP A 121 -6.67 22.75 -14.12
C TRP A 121 -6.14 22.88 -12.70
N THR A 122 -6.86 23.61 -11.84
CA THR A 122 -6.43 23.87 -10.46
C THR A 122 -7.26 23.06 -9.49
N THR A 123 -6.58 22.38 -8.57
CA THR A 123 -7.18 21.64 -7.47
C THR A 123 -6.38 21.87 -6.17
N THR A 124 -6.60 21.06 -5.14
CA THR A 124 -5.85 21.07 -3.86
C THR A 124 -4.95 19.86 -3.72
N LEU A 125 -3.97 19.94 -2.84
CA LEU A 125 -3.13 18.81 -2.49
C LEU A 125 -3.92 17.68 -1.83
N ASP A 126 -4.96 17.98 -1.04
CA ASP A 126 -5.90 16.99 -0.50
C ASP A 126 -6.65 16.21 -1.59
N ASP A 127 -7.22 16.91 -2.58
CA ASP A 127 -7.94 16.26 -3.70
C ASP A 127 -6.99 15.38 -4.54
N LEU A 128 -5.74 15.82 -4.75
CA LEU A 128 -4.73 14.97 -5.41
C LEU A 128 -4.41 13.74 -4.57
N MET A 129 -4.18 13.87 -3.26
CA MET A 129 -3.93 12.72 -2.38
C MET A 129 -5.12 11.74 -2.39
N ALA A 130 -6.34 12.25 -2.30
CA ALA A 130 -7.55 11.43 -2.32
C ALA A 130 -7.68 10.64 -3.63
N ARG A 131 -7.50 11.28 -4.79
CA ARG A 131 -7.52 10.62 -6.11
C ARG A 131 -6.38 9.64 -6.30
N MET A 132 -5.19 9.99 -5.81
CA MET A 132 -4.01 9.11 -5.85
C MET A 132 -4.30 7.79 -5.12
N VAL A 133 -4.95 7.84 -3.95
CA VAL A 133 -5.20 6.65 -3.15
C VAL A 133 -6.48 5.92 -3.60
N ALA A 134 -7.63 6.61 -3.61
CA ALA A 134 -8.94 5.99 -3.86
C ALA A 134 -9.18 5.63 -5.33
N ASP A 135 -8.80 6.52 -6.25
CA ASP A 135 -8.93 6.27 -7.70
C ASP A 135 -7.68 5.61 -8.27
N SER A 136 -6.59 5.52 -7.51
CA SER A 136 -5.29 5.04 -7.99
C SER A 136 -4.71 5.88 -9.14
N ASP A 137 -5.02 7.17 -9.23
CA ASP A 137 -4.65 8.04 -10.35
C ASP A 137 -3.14 8.31 -10.45
N ASN A 138 -2.55 8.06 -11.63
CA ASN A 138 -1.11 8.22 -11.87
C ASN A 138 -0.65 9.68 -12.01
N VAL A 139 -1.48 10.60 -12.52
CA VAL A 139 -1.12 12.04 -12.52
C VAL A 139 -1.06 12.55 -11.09
N ALA A 140 -2.04 12.18 -10.28
CA ALA A 140 -2.06 12.57 -8.88
C ALA A 140 -0.83 12.02 -8.14
N ALA A 141 -0.49 10.74 -8.36
CA ALA A 141 0.67 10.11 -7.76
C ALA A 141 1.98 10.83 -8.11
N ASP A 142 2.26 11.03 -9.40
CA ASP A 142 3.49 11.70 -9.84
C ASP A 142 3.54 13.15 -9.35
N THR A 143 2.40 13.84 -9.32
CA THR A 143 2.31 15.20 -8.82
C THR A 143 2.60 15.28 -7.33
N VAL A 144 1.94 14.47 -6.51
CA VAL A 144 2.14 14.46 -5.06
C VAL A 144 3.59 14.08 -4.75
N LEU A 145 4.08 13.00 -5.36
CA LEU A 145 5.45 12.54 -5.17
C LEU A 145 6.48 13.62 -5.53
N ARG A 146 6.29 14.33 -6.65
CA ARG A 146 7.15 15.45 -7.03
C ARG A 146 7.08 16.60 -6.02
N LEU A 147 5.88 16.97 -5.55
CA LEU A 147 5.68 18.08 -4.61
C LEU A 147 6.29 17.82 -3.23
N ILE A 148 6.26 16.57 -2.74
CA ILE A 148 6.87 16.22 -1.45
C ILE A 148 8.40 16.12 -1.52
N GLY A 149 9.00 16.18 -2.71
CA GLY A 149 10.46 16.10 -2.91
C GLY A 149 10.98 14.79 -3.51
N GLY A 150 10.08 13.92 -3.99
CA GLY A 150 10.41 12.69 -4.72
C GLY A 150 10.54 11.44 -3.84
N PRO A 151 10.91 10.30 -4.46
CA PRO A 151 11.01 8.99 -3.79
C PRO A 151 11.88 8.98 -2.54
N ALA A 152 12.97 9.76 -2.53
CA ALA A 152 13.88 9.83 -1.40
C ALA A 152 13.22 10.32 -0.10
N VAL A 153 12.23 11.21 -0.18
CA VAL A 153 11.48 11.69 0.98
C VAL A 153 10.59 10.60 1.55
N VAL A 154 9.94 9.83 0.69
CA VAL A 154 9.15 8.65 1.09
C VAL A 154 10.04 7.60 1.74
N GLN A 155 11.18 7.29 1.11
CA GLN A 155 12.13 6.32 1.64
C GLN A 155 12.68 6.74 3.01
N ALA A 156 13.06 8.00 3.18
CA ALA A 156 13.55 8.53 4.46
C ALA A 156 12.48 8.42 5.56
N ALA A 157 11.22 8.74 5.24
CA ALA A 157 10.11 8.62 6.17
C ALA A 157 9.86 7.16 6.62
N LEU A 158 10.00 6.19 5.70
CA LEU A 158 9.89 4.76 5.99
C LEU A 158 11.05 4.25 6.85
N THR A 159 12.29 4.57 6.48
CA THR A 159 13.50 4.15 7.22
C THR A 159 13.52 4.73 8.65
N ALA A 160 13.13 5.99 8.84
CA ALA A 160 13.02 6.60 10.17
C ALA A 160 12.04 5.85 11.10
N ARG A 161 11.12 5.06 10.53
CA ARG A 161 10.11 4.28 11.24
C ARG A 161 10.42 2.77 11.27
N GLY A 162 11.59 2.35 10.77
CA GLY A 162 11.99 0.94 10.71
C GLY A 162 11.21 0.11 9.69
N LEU A 163 10.74 0.73 8.60
CA LEU A 163 9.93 0.10 7.55
C LEU A 163 10.74 -0.21 6.27
N ASP A 164 12.02 -0.59 6.42
CA ASP A 164 12.98 -0.82 5.31
C ASP A 164 12.64 -2.02 4.39
N GLY A 165 11.65 -2.81 4.77
CA GLY A 165 11.06 -3.83 3.91
C GLY A 165 10.27 -3.25 2.74
N ILE A 166 9.98 -1.94 2.73
CA ILE A 166 9.30 -1.21 1.64
C ILE A 166 10.30 -0.27 0.97
N ARG A 167 10.30 -0.25 -0.37
CA ARG A 167 11.21 0.59 -1.15
C ARG A 167 10.45 1.37 -2.22
N VAL A 168 10.63 2.68 -2.23
CA VAL A 168 10.08 3.58 -3.24
C VAL A 168 11.23 4.29 -3.93
N ASP A 169 11.36 4.06 -5.24
CA ASP A 169 12.54 4.47 -6.01
C ASP A 169 12.17 5.32 -7.23
N ARG A 170 11.01 5.06 -7.83
CA ARG A 170 10.56 5.70 -9.08
C ARG A 170 9.13 6.20 -8.96
N ASP A 171 8.80 7.19 -9.80
CA ASP A 171 7.43 7.61 -10.07
C ASP A 171 6.76 6.70 -11.13
N GLU A 172 5.47 6.89 -11.40
CA GLU A 172 4.74 6.05 -12.37
C GLU A 172 5.32 6.21 -13.78
N ARG A 173 5.65 7.42 -14.23
CA ARG A 173 6.25 7.66 -15.56
C ARG A 173 7.50 6.82 -15.78
N HIS A 174 8.42 6.84 -14.82
CA HIS A 174 9.71 6.17 -14.92
C HIS A 174 9.56 4.66 -14.71
N LEU A 175 8.77 4.22 -13.72
CA LEU A 175 8.52 2.80 -13.46
C LEU A 175 7.88 2.13 -14.68
N GLN A 176 6.79 2.69 -15.19
CA GLN A 176 6.02 2.11 -16.28
C GLN A 176 6.78 2.12 -17.61
N SER A 177 7.58 3.17 -17.85
CA SER A 177 8.49 3.20 -19.01
C SER A 177 9.54 2.09 -18.92
N ASP A 178 10.21 1.96 -17.76
CA ASP A 178 11.32 1.02 -17.59
C ASP A 178 10.85 -0.44 -17.70
N ILE A 179 9.67 -0.77 -17.17
CA ILE A 179 9.05 -2.10 -17.31
C ILE A 179 8.93 -2.51 -18.79
N LEU A 180 8.65 -1.56 -19.67
CA LEU A 180 8.50 -1.81 -21.11
C LEU A 180 9.82 -1.70 -21.88
N GLY A 181 10.93 -1.37 -21.23
CA GLY A 181 12.21 -1.11 -21.88
C GLY A 181 12.36 0.27 -22.50
N LEU A 182 11.55 1.22 -22.05
CA LEU A 182 11.61 2.62 -22.45
C LEU A 182 12.31 3.47 -21.38
N THR A 183 12.98 4.52 -21.83
CA THR A 183 13.33 5.66 -20.96
C THR A 183 12.26 6.73 -21.15
N TRP A 184 11.75 7.30 -20.05
CA TRP A 184 10.74 8.35 -20.10
C TRP A 184 11.16 9.52 -21.00
N LYS A 185 10.20 10.06 -21.74
CA LYS A 185 10.33 11.28 -22.55
C LYS A 185 9.07 12.10 -22.36
N ASP A 186 9.18 13.43 -22.34
CA ASP A 186 8.01 14.30 -22.16
C ASP A 186 6.95 14.11 -23.24
N ALA A 187 7.31 13.68 -24.45
CA ALA A 187 6.35 13.33 -25.49
C ALA A 187 5.41 12.18 -25.10
N TYR A 188 5.78 11.34 -24.13
CA TYR A 188 4.97 10.20 -23.67
C TYR A 188 3.80 10.59 -22.77
N VAL A 189 3.67 11.88 -22.41
CA VAL A 189 2.41 12.40 -21.84
C VAL A 189 1.24 12.24 -22.82
N GLU A 190 1.53 12.11 -24.12
CA GLU A 190 0.56 11.75 -25.15
C GLU A 190 0.42 10.23 -25.25
N PRO A 191 -0.76 9.65 -24.92
CA PRO A 191 -0.94 8.20 -24.86
C PRO A 191 -0.60 7.48 -26.17
N ALA A 192 -0.88 8.11 -27.32
CA ALA A 192 -0.56 7.56 -28.63
C ALA A 192 0.96 7.46 -28.87
N ALA A 193 1.73 8.45 -28.41
CA ALA A 193 3.18 8.45 -28.54
C ALA A 193 3.81 7.39 -27.62
N PHE A 194 3.34 7.28 -26.36
CA PHE A 194 3.79 6.23 -25.45
C PHE A 194 3.47 4.83 -25.99
N LYS A 195 2.24 4.63 -26.50
CA LYS A 195 1.84 3.35 -27.10
C LYS A 195 2.71 3.00 -28.31
N ALA A 196 2.91 3.92 -29.24
CA ALA A 196 3.73 3.68 -30.42
C ALA A 196 5.18 3.33 -30.05
N ALA A 197 5.75 4.01 -29.04
CA ALA A 197 7.08 3.70 -28.53
C ALA A 197 7.13 2.30 -27.88
N ALA A 198 6.13 1.96 -27.06
CA ALA A 198 6.04 0.65 -26.41
C ALA A 198 5.87 -0.50 -27.42
N ASP A 199 5.03 -0.32 -28.44
CA ASP A 199 4.82 -1.29 -29.51
C ASP A 199 6.09 -1.51 -30.35
N ALA A 200 6.92 -0.48 -30.49
CA ALA A 200 8.18 -0.54 -31.23
C ALA A 200 9.30 -1.28 -30.47
N VAL A 201 9.13 -1.58 -29.17
CA VAL A 201 10.16 -2.30 -28.40
C VAL A 201 10.21 -3.77 -28.83
N PRO A 202 11.39 -4.29 -29.24
CA PRO A 202 11.54 -5.68 -29.65
C PRO A 202 11.08 -6.66 -28.56
N VAL A 203 10.43 -7.75 -28.96
CA VAL A 203 9.95 -8.82 -28.04
C VAL A 203 11.08 -9.28 -27.11
N ALA A 204 12.28 -9.52 -27.64
CA ALA A 204 13.43 -9.94 -26.85
C ALA A 204 13.79 -8.93 -25.74
N THR A 205 13.70 -7.63 -26.03
CA THR A 205 13.92 -6.57 -25.04
C THR A 205 12.81 -6.56 -23.98
N ARG A 206 11.54 -6.71 -24.38
CA ARG A 206 10.41 -6.77 -23.45
C ARG A 206 10.50 -7.97 -22.50
N LEU A 207 10.91 -9.14 -23.02
CA LEU A 207 11.17 -10.33 -22.19
C LEU A 207 12.34 -10.12 -21.22
N ALA A 208 13.46 -9.55 -21.67
CA ALA A 208 14.59 -9.25 -20.79
C ALA A 208 14.21 -8.25 -19.70
N LYS A 209 13.41 -7.22 -20.03
CA LYS A 209 12.93 -6.21 -19.08
C LYS A 209 11.91 -6.76 -18.09
N ARG A 210 11.06 -7.70 -18.50
CA ARG A 210 10.20 -8.46 -17.60
C ARG A 210 11.03 -9.17 -16.51
N GLU A 211 12.05 -9.93 -16.90
CA GLU A 211 12.87 -10.66 -15.91
C GLU A 211 13.67 -9.72 -15.01
N ALA A 212 14.21 -8.64 -15.59
CA ALA A 212 14.87 -7.59 -14.83
C ALA A 212 13.93 -6.97 -13.80
N TYR A 213 12.70 -6.62 -14.18
CA TYR A 213 11.69 -6.06 -13.27
C TYR A 213 11.30 -7.03 -12.14
N LEU A 214 11.11 -8.33 -12.44
CA LEU A 214 10.72 -9.32 -11.43
C LEU A 214 11.80 -9.64 -10.39
N SER A 215 13.04 -9.23 -10.65
CA SER A 215 14.23 -9.38 -9.78
C SER A 215 14.78 -8.05 -9.26
N ASP A 216 14.26 -6.91 -9.71
CA ASP A 216 14.67 -5.58 -9.28
C ASP A 216 14.25 -5.35 -7.82
N PRO A 217 15.17 -5.01 -6.90
CA PRO A 217 14.80 -4.70 -5.52
C PRO A 217 14.10 -3.34 -5.37
N ARG A 218 14.06 -2.50 -6.41
CA ARG A 218 13.42 -1.19 -6.39
C ARG A 218 11.91 -1.28 -6.54
N ASP A 219 11.18 -0.36 -5.90
CA ASP A 219 9.70 -0.31 -5.94
C ASP A 219 9.06 -1.62 -5.46
N THR A 220 9.62 -2.18 -4.39
CA THR A 220 9.20 -3.47 -3.81
C THR A 220 8.89 -3.37 -2.33
N ALA A 221 7.90 -4.16 -1.89
CA ALA A 221 7.55 -4.33 -0.50
C ALA A 221 7.66 -5.79 -0.06
N GLN A 222 7.98 -5.98 1.22
CA GLN A 222 7.73 -7.22 1.94
C GLN A 222 6.30 -7.20 2.50
N PRO A 223 5.48 -8.25 2.27
CA PRO A 223 4.13 -8.33 2.81
C PRO A 223 4.05 -8.07 4.32
N ALA A 224 4.96 -8.63 5.12
CA ALA A 224 5.01 -8.43 6.57
C ALA A 224 5.25 -6.97 6.95
N THR A 225 6.11 -6.25 6.22
CA THR A 225 6.40 -4.84 6.50
C THR A 225 5.22 -3.96 6.11
N MET A 226 4.51 -4.27 5.01
CA MET A 226 3.30 -3.55 4.63
C MET A 226 2.15 -3.81 5.62
N ALA A 227 1.96 -5.04 6.08
CA ALA A 227 0.98 -5.35 7.12
C ALA A 227 1.30 -4.63 8.44
N LEU A 228 2.58 -4.56 8.83
CA LEU A 228 3.01 -3.78 9.99
C LEU A 228 2.75 -2.28 9.80
N LEU A 229 3.00 -1.73 8.61
CA LEU A 229 2.68 -0.34 8.30
C LEU A 229 1.18 -0.06 8.47
N LEU A 230 0.32 -0.93 7.95
CA LEU A 230 -1.14 -0.81 8.08
C LEU A 230 -1.60 -0.91 9.54
N GLU A 231 -1.07 -1.87 10.31
CA GLU A 231 -1.33 -2.00 11.76
C GLU A 231 -0.97 -0.69 12.50
N ARG A 232 0.23 -0.16 12.25
CA ARG A 232 0.71 1.06 12.92
C ARG A 232 -0.03 2.31 12.46
N LEU A 233 -0.49 2.36 11.20
CA LEU A 233 -1.38 3.42 10.73
C LEU A 233 -2.70 3.39 11.51
N ASP A 234 -3.30 2.21 11.65
CA ASP A 234 -4.58 2.02 12.35
C ASP A 234 -4.50 2.42 13.83
N LYS A 235 -3.38 2.08 14.48
CA LYS A 235 -3.07 2.48 15.86
C LYS A 235 -2.76 3.98 16.02
N GLY A 236 -2.65 4.73 14.93
CA GLY A 236 -2.28 6.15 14.96
C GLY A 236 -0.83 6.40 15.35
N GLU A 237 0.07 5.44 15.13
CA GLU A 237 1.49 5.54 15.47
C GLU A 237 2.33 6.21 14.37
N LEU A 238 1.77 6.38 13.17
CA LEU A 238 2.50 6.93 12.03
C LEU A 238 2.24 8.41 11.78
N LEU A 239 1.03 8.87 12.12
CA LEU A 239 0.47 10.18 11.76
C LEU A 239 -0.40 10.72 12.90
N SER A 240 -0.67 12.03 12.89
CA SER A 240 -1.59 12.67 13.83
C SER A 240 -3.00 12.07 13.71
N PRO A 241 -3.85 12.18 14.76
CA PRO A 241 -5.21 11.64 14.71
C PRO A 241 -6.05 12.16 13.54
N ALA A 242 -5.86 13.41 13.12
CA ALA A 242 -6.59 13.98 11.99
C ALA A 242 -6.13 13.38 10.65
N SER A 243 -4.81 13.28 10.45
CA SER A 243 -4.20 12.71 9.27
C SER A 243 -4.48 11.21 9.13
N THR A 244 -4.38 10.45 10.23
CA THR A 244 -4.76 9.03 10.27
C THR A 244 -6.22 8.84 9.85
N ARG A 245 -7.16 9.59 10.45
CA ARG A 245 -8.58 9.50 10.05
C ARG A 245 -8.79 9.84 8.58
N ARG A 246 -8.13 10.87 8.07
CA ARG A 246 -8.26 11.27 6.66
C ARG A 246 -7.79 10.17 5.71
N LEU A 247 -6.64 9.55 5.99
CA LEU A 247 -6.12 8.48 5.14
C LEU A 247 -6.97 7.21 5.22
N LEU A 248 -7.41 6.81 6.42
CA LEU A 248 -8.28 5.65 6.59
C LEU A 248 -9.64 5.84 5.90
N ASP A 249 -10.23 7.04 5.98
CA ASP A 249 -11.45 7.42 5.26
C ASP A 249 -11.28 7.28 3.75
N ILE A 250 -10.16 7.76 3.20
CA ILE A 250 -9.88 7.62 1.76
C ILE A 250 -9.73 6.14 1.36
N LEU A 251 -9.04 5.33 2.17
CA LEU A 251 -8.87 3.89 1.91
C LEU A 251 -10.20 3.12 1.96
N ASP A 252 -11.11 3.51 2.85
CA ASP A 252 -12.45 2.92 2.97
C ASP A 252 -13.30 3.21 1.72
N HIS A 253 -13.16 4.41 1.17
CA HIS A 253 -13.86 4.86 -0.04
C HIS A 253 -13.21 4.40 -1.37
N THR A 254 -12.08 3.68 -1.34
CA THR A 254 -11.47 3.10 -2.54
C THR A 254 -12.44 2.13 -3.22
N THR A 255 -12.89 2.40 -4.45
CA THR A 255 -13.83 1.50 -5.18
C THR A 255 -13.15 0.62 -6.23
N THR A 256 -11.88 0.87 -6.52
CA THR A 256 -11.11 0.16 -7.54
C THR A 256 -10.85 -1.30 -7.19
N GLN A 257 -10.82 -2.17 -8.20
CA GLN A 257 -10.55 -3.62 -8.07
C GLN A 257 -11.40 -4.35 -7.00
N PRO A 258 -12.74 -4.27 -7.08
CA PRO A 258 -13.66 -4.88 -6.11
C PRO A 258 -13.60 -6.42 -6.08
N ASN A 259 -12.99 -7.02 -7.09
CA ASN A 259 -12.81 -8.46 -7.28
C ASN A 259 -11.63 -9.07 -6.49
N ARG A 260 -10.96 -8.27 -5.64
CA ARG A 260 -9.80 -8.68 -4.82
C ARG A 260 -10.19 -8.92 -3.36
N LEU A 261 -9.59 -8.23 -2.37
CA LEU A 261 -9.89 -8.47 -0.95
C LEU A 261 -11.39 -8.35 -0.67
N LYS A 262 -12.05 -7.37 -1.29
CA LYS A 262 -13.50 -7.14 -1.22
C LYS A 262 -14.34 -8.37 -1.60
N ALA A 263 -13.91 -9.14 -2.59
CA ALA A 263 -14.65 -10.33 -3.03
C ALA A 263 -14.50 -11.55 -2.10
N GLY A 264 -13.59 -11.48 -1.12
CA GLY A 264 -13.43 -12.51 -0.09
C GLY A 264 -14.24 -12.27 1.17
N LEU A 265 -14.90 -11.12 1.31
CA LEU A 265 -15.59 -10.73 2.54
C LEU A 265 -16.92 -11.48 2.72
N ALA A 266 -17.28 -11.75 3.98
CA ALA A 266 -18.62 -12.19 4.35
C ALA A 266 -19.48 -11.02 4.85
N ALA A 267 -20.76 -11.28 5.09
CA ALA A 267 -21.67 -10.28 5.66
C ALA A 267 -21.12 -9.71 6.99
N GLY A 268 -21.21 -8.39 7.15
CA GLY A 268 -20.69 -7.66 8.32
C GLY A 268 -19.20 -7.33 8.28
N TRP A 269 -18.43 -7.91 7.35
CA TRP A 269 -17.03 -7.54 7.14
C TRP A 269 -16.90 -6.36 6.17
N THR A 270 -15.94 -5.50 6.43
CA THR A 270 -15.54 -4.41 5.52
C THR A 270 -14.03 -4.41 5.28
N VAL A 271 -13.55 -3.66 4.28
CA VAL A 271 -12.12 -3.48 4.05
C VAL A 271 -11.82 -2.08 3.52
N ALA A 272 -10.89 -1.40 4.19
CA ALA A 272 -10.25 -0.19 3.72
C ALA A 272 -8.94 -0.57 3.04
N HIS A 273 -8.79 -0.34 1.73
CA HIS A 273 -7.71 -0.96 0.96
C HIS A 273 -7.07 -0.06 -0.10
N LYS A 274 -5.85 -0.44 -0.49
CA LYS A 274 -5.12 0.10 -1.64
C LYS A 274 -4.66 -1.05 -2.55
N PRO A 275 -5.26 -1.20 -3.73
CA PRO A 275 -4.82 -2.20 -4.69
C PRO A 275 -3.64 -1.70 -5.55
N GLY A 276 -2.90 -2.64 -6.15
CA GLY A 276 -1.84 -2.38 -7.13
C GLY A 276 -1.96 -3.28 -8.36
N ALA A 277 -1.73 -2.75 -9.55
CA ALA A 277 -1.83 -3.52 -10.79
C ALA A 277 -0.69 -3.13 -11.74
N GLY A 278 0.15 -4.09 -12.09
CA GLY A 278 1.20 -3.92 -13.10
C GLY A 278 0.74 -4.38 -14.48
N PRO A 279 1.50 -4.05 -15.54
CA PRO A 279 1.15 -4.46 -16.89
C PRO A 279 1.28 -5.98 -17.07
N SER A 280 0.75 -6.45 -18.20
CA SER A 280 1.00 -7.80 -18.68
C SER A 280 1.98 -7.73 -19.85
N VAL A 281 3.09 -8.47 -19.75
CA VAL A 281 4.14 -8.51 -20.78
C VAL A 281 4.25 -9.93 -21.29
N GLU A 282 3.95 -10.13 -22.57
CA GLU A 282 4.01 -11.44 -23.24
C GLU A 282 3.23 -12.53 -22.50
N GLY A 283 1.99 -12.22 -22.10
CA GLY A 283 1.09 -13.16 -21.43
C GLY A 283 1.35 -13.39 -19.93
N VAL A 284 2.35 -12.68 -19.35
CA VAL A 284 2.64 -12.71 -17.91
C VAL A 284 2.21 -11.40 -17.27
N THR A 285 1.31 -11.46 -16.31
CA THR A 285 0.97 -10.33 -15.46
C THR A 285 2.05 -10.16 -14.39
N LEU A 286 2.69 -8.99 -14.38
CA LEU A 286 3.90 -8.80 -13.57
C LEU A 286 3.61 -8.56 -12.10
N ALA A 287 2.49 -7.91 -11.80
CA ALA A 287 2.04 -7.66 -10.42
C ALA A 287 0.51 -7.46 -10.33
N ASN A 288 -0.10 -8.06 -9.32
CA ASN A 288 -1.50 -7.91 -8.92
C ASN A 288 -1.54 -7.95 -7.39
N ASN A 289 -1.78 -6.81 -6.76
CA ASN A 289 -1.63 -6.68 -5.31
C ASN A 289 -2.89 -6.10 -4.69
N ASP A 290 -3.13 -6.39 -3.43
CA ASP A 290 -4.09 -5.67 -2.63
C ASP A 290 -3.68 -5.73 -1.16
N VAL A 291 -3.74 -4.58 -0.51
CA VAL A 291 -3.34 -4.43 0.90
C VAL A 291 -4.38 -3.57 1.60
N GLY A 292 -4.69 -3.85 2.86
CA GLY A 292 -5.71 -3.10 3.57
C GLY A 292 -5.96 -3.58 4.99
N LEU A 293 -6.93 -2.91 5.62
CA LEU A 293 -7.42 -3.22 6.96
C LEU A 293 -8.80 -3.85 6.81
N MET A 294 -8.89 -5.15 7.08
CA MET A 294 -10.15 -5.89 7.13
C MET A 294 -10.78 -5.69 8.50
N THR A 295 -12.03 -5.24 8.55
CA THR A 295 -12.78 -5.03 9.81
C THR A 295 -13.81 -6.13 9.97
N ALA A 296 -13.73 -6.85 11.08
CA ALA A 296 -14.70 -7.87 11.48
C ALA A 296 -16.02 -7.23 11.97
N PRO A 297 -17.12 -8.00 12.07
CA PRO A 297 -18.42 -7.48 12.49
C PRO A 297 -18.47 -6.83 13.87
N ASP A 298 -17.54 -7.17 14.75
CA ASP A 298 -17.37 -6.58 16.09
C ASP A 298 -16.51 -5.30 16.10
N GLY A 299 -15.96 -4.92 14.95
CA GLY A 299 -15.06 -3.77 14.79
C GLY A 299 -13.58 -4.09 14.92
N HIS A 300 -13.18 -5.33 15.23
CA HIS A 300 -11.76 -5.72 15.30
C HIS A 300 -11.13 -5.66 13.90
N ARG A 301 -9.90 -5.13 13.80
CA ARG A 301 -9.22 -4.90 12.52
C ARG A 301 -8.00 -5.79 12.34
N TYR A 302 -7.84 -6.29 11.13
CA TYR A 302 -6.74 -7.15 10.71
C TYR A 302 -6.03 -6.51 9.51
N ALA A 303 -4.72 -6.29 9.63
CA ALA A 303 -3.91 -5.80 8.54
C ALA A 303 -3.58 -6.96 7.59
N VAL A 304 -3.95 -6.84 6.32
CA VAL A 304 -3.75 -7.86 5.31
C VAL A 304 -2.96 -7.27 4.15
N ALA A 305 -1.89 -7.95 3.75
CA ALA A 305 -1.09 -7.57 2.59
C ALA A 305 -0.89 -8.78 1.68
N VAL A 306 -1.42 -8.70 0.46
CA VAL A 306 -1.28 -9.75 -0.55
C VAL A 306 -0.61 -9.17 -1.78
N TYR A 307 0.55 -9.74 -2.11
CA TYR A 307 1.29 -9.41 -3.32
C TYR A 307 1.35 -10.62 -4.22
N VAL A 308 1.01 -10.43 -5.50
CA VAL A 308 1.05 -11.48 -6.50
C VAL A 308 1.90 -11.01 -7.67
N ALA A 309 2.87 -11.81 -8.09
CA ALA A 309 3.77 -11.50 -9.19
C ALA A 309 3.92 -12.70 -10.13
N SER A 310 4.30 -12.41 -11.37
CA SER A 310 4.62 -13.43 -12.39
C SER A 310 3.50 -14.44 -12.62
N VAL A 311 2.30 -13.97 -12.97
CA VAL A 311 1.13 -14.83 -13.22
C VAL A 311 0.94 -15.03 -14.71
N GLN A 312 1.08 -16.29 -15.17
CA GLN A 312 0.82 -16.67 -16.55
C GLN A 312 -0.70 -16.75 -16.82
N GLY A 313 -1.16 -16.14 -17.92
CA GLY A 313 -2.55 -16.23 -18.37
C GLY A 313 -3.45 -15.14 -17.75
N PRO A 314 -4.74 -15.43 -17.54
CA PRO A 314 -5.74 -14.41 -17.18
C PRO A 314 -5.45 -13.78 -15.80
N ARG A 315 -5.63 -12.47 -15.71
CA ARG A 315 -5.38 -11.67 -14.51
C ARG A 315 -6.34 -12.06 -13.37
N GLU A 316 -7.53 -12.49 -13.73
CA GLU A 316 -8.60 -12.94 -12.85
C GLU A 316 -8.15 -14.07 -11.92
N ARG A 317 -7.15 -14.86 -12.32
CA ARG A 317 -6.54 -15.88 -11.45
C ARG A 317 -5.86 -15.25 -10.23
N ALA A 318 -5.15 -14.14 -10.42
CA ALA A 318 -4.53 -13.41 -9.32
C ALA A 318 -5.58 -12.74 -8.43
N ASP A 319 -6.63 -12.18 -9.03
CA ASP A 319 -7.73 -11.55 -8.27
C ASP A 319 -8.46 -12.59 -7.40
N ALA A 320 -8.76 -13.78 -7.96
CA ALA A 320 -9.37 -14.89 -7.22
C ALA A 320 -8.49 -15.40 -6.07
N PHE A 321 -7.17 -15.43 -6.26
CA PHE A 321 -6.23 -15.77 -5.20
C PHE A 321 -6.28 -14.77 -4.04
N ILE A 322 -6.27 -13.46 -4.34
CA ILE A 322 -6.35 -12.39 -3.33
C ILE A 322 -7.69 -12.48 -2.58
N ALA A 323 -8.80 -12.70 -3.30
CA ALA A 323 -10.11 -12.91 -2.68
C ALA A 323 -10.12 -14.17 -1.78
N GLY A 324 -9.42 -15.23 -2.18
CA GLY A 324 -9.25 -16.45 -1.38
C GLY A 324 -8.51 -16.19 -0.06
N VAL A 325 -7.49 -15.33 -0.06
CA VAL A 325 -6.78 -14.93 1.17
C VAL A 325 -7.72 -14.18 2.12
N ALA A 326 -8.47 -13.20 1.62
CA ALA A 326 -9.46 -12.50 2.45
C ALA A 326 -10.52 -13.46 3.02
N ARG A 327 -10.98 -14.42 2.22
CA ARG A 327 -11.91 -15.45 2.68
C ARG A 327 -11.30 -16.35 3.76
N ALA A 328 -10.02 -16.71 3.63
CA ALA A 328 -9.32 -17.49 4.66
C ALA A 328 -9.24 -16.74 6.00
N VAL A 329 -9.06 -15.42 5.99
CA VAL A 329 -9.15 -14.58 7.20
C VAL A 329 -10.54 -14.68 7.82
N VAL A 330 -11.59 -14.43 7.03
CA VAL A 330 -12.98 -14.50 7.48
C VAL A 330 -13.33 -15.89 8.06
N GLU A 331 -12.95 -16.97 7.38
CA GLU A 331 -13.25 -18.35 7.80
C GLU A 331 -12.42 -18.83 9.00
N SER A 332 -11.36 -18.11 9.37
CA SER A 332 -10.54 -18.41 10.55
C SER A 332 -10.88 -17.54 11.76
N TRP A 333 -11.79 -16.57 11.58
CA TRP A 333 -12.25 -15.70 12.64
C TRP A 333 -13.32 -16.38 13.51
N LYS A 334 -13.18 -16.23 14.82
CA LYS A 334 -14.12 -16.70 15.83
C LYS A 334 -14.68 -15.46 16.54
N PRO A 335 -16.00 -15.21 16.47
CA PRO A 335 -16.65 -14.14 17.24
C PRO A 335 -16.45 -14.31 18.75
#